data_AF-A0A379X0S1-F1
#
_entry.id   AF-A0A379X0S1-F1
#
_cell.length_a   1.000
_cell.length_b   1.000
_cell.length_c   1.000
_cell.angle_alpha   90.00
_cell.angle_beta   90.00
_cell.angle_gamma   90.00
#
_symmetry.space_group_name_H-M   'P 1'
#
loop_
_entity.id
_entity.type
_entity.pdbx_description
1 polymer ?
#
loop_
_entity_poly.entity_id
_entity_poly.type
_entity_poly.pdbx_seq_one_letter_code
_entity_poly.pdbx_strand_id
1 'polypeptide(L)'
;MAGKPEYDKTISTHIVLAALNSLGVMADASGRNDLVVKTPDGDRKVSGSAYRETKDRGFHHGTLLLNADLSRLANYLNPDKKKLAAKGITSVRSRVANLYRAITGYHP
;
A
#
# COMPACT_ATOMS: atom_id res chain seq x y z
N MET A 1 29.55 7.95 14.49
CA MET A 1 28.34 8.78 14.26
C MET A 1 27.14 7.88 14.48
N ALA A 2 26.33 8.18 15.50
CA ALA A 2 25.24 7.32 15.93
C ALA A 2 24.26 7.07 14.76
N GLY A 3 23.84 5.82 14.60
CA GLY A 3 22.80 5.44 13.66
C GLY A 3 21.45 6.03 14.06
N LYS A 4 20.38 5.56 13.41
CA LYS A 4 18.99 5.87 13.74
C LYS A 4 18.37 4.74 14.58
N PRO A 5 18.70 4.62 15.88
CA PRO A 5 18.34 3.44 16.67
C PRO A 5 16.82 3.25 16.83
N GLU A 6 16.02 4.32 16.70
CA GLU A 6 14.58 4.28 16.94
C GLU A 6 13.73 4.06 15.69
N TYR A 7 14.24 4.38 14.49
CA TYR A 7 13.45 4.24 13.27
C TYR A 7 13.34 2.75 12.90
N ASP A 8 12.11 2.25 12.94
CA ASP A 8 11.75 0.96 12.38
C ASP A 8 10.40 1.08 11.62
N LYS A 9 10.42 0.72 10.34
CA LYS A 9 9.21 0.71 9.50
C LYS A 9 8.15 -0.31 9.98
N THR A 10 8.55 -1.35 10.72
CA THR A 10 7.63 -2.36 11.24
C THR A 10 6.70 -1.76 12.29
N ILE A 11 7.19 -0.83 13.11
CA ILE A 11 6.40 -0.11 14.12
C ILE A 11 5.25 0.64 13.46
N SER A 12 5.57 1.47 12.46
CA SER A 12 4.55 2.25 11.73
C SER A 12 3.61 1.37 10.90
N THR A 13 4.10 0.25 10.36
CA THR A 13 3.26 -0.77 9.71
C THR A 13 2.22 -1.34 10.67
N HIS A 14 2.64 -1.74 11.88
CA HIS A 14 1.73 -2.27 12.89
C HIS A 14 0.72 -1.23 13.40
N ILE A 15 1.11 0.04 13.50
CA ILE A 15 0.17 1.12 13.85
C ILE A 15 -0.96 1.21 12.83
N VAL A 16 -0.66 1.16 11.53
CA VAL A 16 -1.68 1.19 10.47
C VAL A 16 -2.57 -0.06 10.51
N LEU A 17 -1.98 -1.25 10.70
CA LEU A 17 -2.74 -2.50 10.83
C LEU A 17 -3.67 -2.50 12.05
N ALA A 18 -3.19 -2.03 13.20
CA ALA A 18 -4.00 -1.90 14.41
C ALA A 18 -5.16 -0.92 14.22
N ALA A 19 -4.92 0.20 13.54
CA ALA A 19 -5.96 1.16 13.20
C ALA A 19 -7.03 0.55 12.29
N LEU A 20 -6.63 -0.16 11.22
CA LEU A 20 -7.56 -0.87 10.34
C LEU A 20 -8.38 -1.91 11.11
N ASN A 21 -7.74 -2.69 11.99
CA ASN A 21 -8.43 -3.66 12.83
C ASN A 21 -9.45 -3.00 13.77
N SER A 22 -9.13 -1.84 14.35
CA SER A 22 -10.07 -1.08 15.19
C SER A 22 -11.31 -0.58 14.43
N LEU A 23 -11.21 -0.47 13.10
CA LEU A 23 -12.30 -0.12 12.19
C LEU A 23 -13.01 -1.36 11.60
N GLY A 24 -12.70 -2.56 12.09
CA GLY A 24 -13.28 -3.81 11.60
C GLY A 24 -12.69 -4.32 10.29
N VAL A 25 -11.57 -3.76 9.82
CA VAL A 25 -10.88 -4.21 8.62
C VAL A 25 -9.70 -5.10 9.00
N MET A 26 -9.83 -6.40 8.71
CA MET A 26 -8.71 -7.34 8.80
C MET A 26 -7.82 -7.20 7.55
N ALA A 27 -6.60 -6.72 7.75
CA ALA A 27 -5.57 -6.57 6.73
C ALA A 27 -4.27 -7.22 7.19
N ASP A 28 -3.48 -7.68 6.22
CA ASP A 28 -2.17 -8.30 6.44
C ASP A 28 -1.08 -7.52 5.70
N ALA A 29 0.12 -7.45 6.30
CA ALA A 29 1.30 -7.01 5.56
C ALA A 29 1.69 -8.10 4.54
N SER A 30 1.95 -7.70 3.29
CA SER A 30 2.34 -8.59 2.20
C SER A 30 3.60 -8.10 1.51
N GLY A 31 4.56 -9.01 1.36
CA GLY A 31 5.87 -8.70 0.81
C GLY A 31 6.59 -7.61 1.62
N ARG A 32 7.19 -6.64 0.93
CA ARG A 32 8.00 -5.59 1.56
C ARG A 32 7.23 -4.31 1.87
N ASN A 33 6.19 -4.03 1.10
CA ASN A 33 5.62 -2.69 0.93
C ASN A 33 4.09 -2.65 0.96
N ASP A 34 3.39 -3.77 0.93
CA ASP A 34 1.95 -3.77 0.64
C ASP A 34 1.15 -4.17 1.89
N LEU A 35 -0.04 -3.56 2.06
CA LEU A 35 -1.07 -4.12 2.93
C LEU A 35 -2.21 -4.64 2.06
N VAL A 36 -2.67 -5.84 2.37
CA VAL A 36 -3.71 -6.56 1.62
C VAL A 36 -4.88 -6.93 2.50
N VAL A 37 -6.07 -6.98 1.91
CA VAL A 37 -7.27 -7.56 2.52
C VAL A 37 -7.68 -8.81 1.75
N LYS A 38 -8.25 -9.78 2.45
CA LYS A 38 -8.84 -10.97 1.83
C LYS A 38 -10.21 -10.61 1.26
N THR A 39 -10.47 -11.00 0.02
CA THR A 39 -11.80 -10.91 -0.60
C THR A 39 -12.18 -12.27 -1.20
N PRO A 40 -13.46 -12.51 -1.56
CA PRO A 40 -13.88 -13.75 -2.22
C PRO A 40 -13.07 -14.06 -3.50
N ASP A 41 -12.57 -13.03 -4.18
CA ASP A 41 -11.78 -13.13 -5.41
C ASP A 41 -10.26 -13.20 -5.16
N GLY A 42 -9.86 -13.49 -3.91
CA GLY A 42 -8.49 -13.52 -3.42
C GLY A 42 -7.95 -12.18 -2.93
N ASP A 43 -6.69 -12.16 -2.48
CA ASP A 43 -6.08 -10.99 -1.84
C ASP A 43 -6.11 -9.75 -2.75
N ARG A 44 -6.38 -8.60 -2.12
CA ARG A 44 -6.42 -7.28 -2.78
C ARG A 44 -5.61 -6.27 -1.99
N LYS A 45 -4.71 -5.56 -2.67
CA LYS A 45 -3.90 -4.49 -2.09
C LYS A 45 -4.77 -3.26 -1.78
N VAL A 46 -4.67 -2.77 -0.55
CA VAL A 46 -5.36 -1.56 -0.07
C VAL A 46 -4.39 -0.44 0.31
N SER A 47 -3.11 -0.78 0.50
CA SER A 47 -2.04 0.15 0.84
C SER A 47 -0.75 -0.22 0.11
N GLY A 48 0.00 0.79 -0.33
CA GLY A 48 1.37 0.62 -0.79
C GLY A 48 2.29 1.63 -0.10
N SER A 49 3.43 1.14 0.36
CA SER A 49 4.42 1.90 1.12
C SER A 49 5.74 2.05 0.38
N ALA A 50 6.43 3.13 0.72
CA ALA A 50 7.81 3.36 0.35
C ALA A 50 8.57 3.98 1.54
N TYR A 51 9.89 3.90 1.48
CA TYR A 51 10.76 4.22 2.60
C TYR A 51 11.95 5.02 2.09
N ARG A 52 12.38 6.00 2.88
CA ARG A 52 13.66 6.64 2.65
C ARG A 52 14.44 6.75 3.95
N GLU A 53 15.72 6.49 3.82
CA GLU A 53 16.64 6.39 4.93
C GLU A 53 17.87 7.23 4.63
N THR A 54 18.29 8.00 5.62
CA THR A 54 19.59 8.67 5.66
C THR A 54 20.33 8.21 6.90
N LYS A 55 21.44 8.87 7.22
CA LYS A 55 22.33 8.48 8.31
C LYS A 55 21.67 8.52 9.69
N ASP A 56 20.91 9.58 9.97
CA ASP A 56 20.37 9.90 11.29
C ASP A 56 18.84 9.86 11.34
N ARG A 57 18.17 9.72 10.18
CA ARG A 57 16.71 9.74 10.07
C ARG A 57 16.19 8.81 8.98
N GLY A 58 14.99 8.29 9.18
CA GLY A 58 14.23 7.53 8.21
C GLY A 58 12.76 7.94 8.25
N PHE A 59 12.06 7.78 7.14
CA PHE A 59 10.60 7.89 7.12
C PHE A 59 9.98 6.77 6.31
N HIS A 60 8.84 6.31 6.82
CA HIS A 60 7.92 5.40 6.15
C HIS A 60 6.69 6.21 5.76
N HIS A 61 6.34 6.19 4.47
CA HIS A 61 5.09 6.73 3.99
C HIS A 61 4.33 5.66 3.21
N GLY A 62 3.01 5.77 3.21
CA GLY A 62 2.14 4.85 2.49
C GLY A 62 0.83 5.51 2.10
N THR A 63 0.03 4.75 1.35
CA THR A 63 -1.30 5.14 0.91
C THR A 63 -2.37 4.27 1.57
N LEU A 64 -3.61 4.75 1.64
CA LEU A 64 -4.78 3.92 1.92
C LEU A 64 -5.84 4.22 0.87
N LEU A 65 -6.27 3.19 0.15
CA LEU A 65 -7.35 3.29 -0.82
C LEU A 65 -8.69 3.27 -0.07
N LEU A 66 -9.18 4.44 0.33
CA LEU A 66 -10.45 4.55 1.05
C LEU A 66 -11.65 4.35 0.10
N ASN A 67 -11.76 5.26 -0.88
CA ASN A 67 -12.81 5.25 -1.92
C ASN A 67 -12.29 5.92 -3.21
N ALA A 68 -11.15 5.48 -3.71
CA ALA A 68 -10.56 6.00 -4.94
C ALA A 68 -11.27 5.45 -6.18
N ASP A 69 -11.30 6.23 -7.27
CA ASP A 69 -11.75 5.72 -8.57
C ASP A 69 -10.71 4.77 -9.16
N LEU A 70 -10.94 3.47 -8.98
CA LEU A 70 -10.01 2.42 -9.42
C LEU A 70 -9.95 2.30 -10.96
N SER A 71 -10.99 2.75 -11.67
CA SER A 71 -10.99 2.78 -13.14
C SER A 71 -10.02 3.83 -13.66
N ARG A 72 -10.05 5.03 -13.07
CA ARG A 72 -9.10 6.11 -13.40
C ARG A 72 -7.69 5.77 -12.95
N LEU A 73 -7.53 5.16 -11.78
CA LEU A 73 -6.24 4.64 -11.32
C LEU A 73 -5.63 3.70 -12.37
N ALA A 74 -6.38 2.69 -12.82
CA ALA A 74 -5.91 1.73 -13.80
C ALA A 74 -5.57 2.40 -15.14
N ASN A 75 -6.40 3.36 -15.58
CA ASN A 75 -6.19 4.10 -16.82
C ASN A 75 -4.87 4.90 -16.79
N TYR A 76 -4.63 5.68 -15.73
CA TYR A 76 -3.44 6.54 -15.65
C TYR A 76 -2.15 5.77 -15.35
N LEU A 77 -2.23 4.61 -14.70
CA LEU A 77 -1.08 3.75 -14.41
C LEU A 77 -0.76 2.77 -15.56
N ASN A 78 -1.44 2.88 -16.71
CA ASN A 78 -1.15 2.08 -17.90
C ASN A 78 -0.57 2.96 -19.03
N PRO A 79 0.68 3.45 -18.90
CA PRO A 79 1.29 4.31 -19.90
C PRO A 79 1.57 3.55 -21.20
N ASP A 80 1.61 4.28 -22.32
CA ASP A 80 2.05 3.73 -23.60
C ASP A 80 3.41 3.08 -23.51
N LYS A 81 3.57 1.93 -24.17
CA LYS A 81 4.84 1.18 -24.20
C LYS A 81 6.03 2.03 -24.66
N LYS A 82 5.79 3.01 -25.53
CA LYS A 82 6.81 3.96 -26.01
C LYS A 82 7.38 4.86 -24.90
N LYS A 83 6.61 5.14 -23.84
CA LYS A 83 7.04 5.94 -22.66
C LYS A 83 7.84 5.13 -21.64
N LEU A 84 7.86 3.80 -21.76
CA LEU A 84 8.56 2.90 -20.82
C LEU A 84 10.03 2.65 -21.18
N ALA A 85 10.55 3.27 -22.25
CA ALA A 85 11.96 3.20 -22.64
C ALA A 85 12.85 4.07 -21.73
N ALA A 86 12.89 3.77 -20.43
CA ALA A 86 13.71 4.48 -19.45
C ALA A 86 14.36 3.50 -18.45
N LYS A 87 15.57 3.83 -17.95
CA LYS A 87 16.36 3.01 -17.01
C LYS A 87 15.87 3.08 -15.54
N GLY A 88 14.56 3.24 -15.33
CA GLY A 88 13.95 3.37 -14.00
C GLY A 88 13.50 2.04 -13.40
N ILE A 89 13.21 2.04 -12.09
CA ILE A 89 12.57 0.89 -11.42
C ILE A 89 11.14 0.77 -11.95
N THR A 90 10.80 -0.41 -12.47
CA THR A 90 9.46 -0.71 -12.97
C THR A 90 8.48 -0.89 -11.81
N SER A 91 7.24 -0.42 -11.98
CA SER A 91 6.19 -0.62 -10.99
C SER A 91 5.76 -2.09 -10.93
N VAL A 92 5.60 -2.64 -9.72
CA VAL A 92 4.98 -3.95 -9.51
C VAL A 92 3.46 -3.78 -9.56
N ARG A 93 2.80 -4.48 -10.48
CA ARG A 93 1.34 -4.43 -10.63
C ARG A 93 0.69 -5.38 -9.63
N SER A 94 -0.25 -4.88 -8.84
CA SER A 94 -1.07 -5.66 -7.90
C SER A 94 -2.54 -5.38 -8.14
N ARG A 95 -3.41 -6.37 -7.92
CA ARG A 95 -4.87 -6.16 -7.88
C ARG A 95 -5.21 -5.36 -6.61
N VAL A 96 -5.95 -4.26 -6.75
CA VAL A 96 -6.27 -3.34 -5.66
C VAL A 96 -7.75 -3.36 -5.29
N ALA A 97 -8.08 -2.92 -4.08
CA ALA A 97 -9.45 -2.67 -3.63
C ALA A 97 -9.53 -1.42 -2.75
N ASN A 98 -10.72 -0.83 -2.66
CA ASN A 98 -11.04 0.21 -1.70
C ASN A 98 -11.50 -0.40 -0.37
N LEU A 99 -11.05 0.19 0.75
CA LEU A 99 -11.42 -0.17 2.12
C LEU A 99 -12.91 0.00 2.38
N TYR A 100 -13.59 0.93 1.70
CA TYR A 100 -15.04 1.10 1.78
C TYR A 100 -15.80 -0.23 1.55
N ARG A 101 -15.34 -1.08 0.63
CA ARG A 101 -15.98 -2.39 0.35
C ARG A 101 -15.83 -3.38 1.52
N ALA A 102 -14.72 -3.30 2.25
CA ALA A 102 -14.47 -4.19 3.40
C ALA A 102 -15.30 -3.78 4.63
N ILE A 103 -15.52 -2.48 4.82
CA ILE A 103 -16.25 -1.94 5.99
C ILE A 103 -17.76 -2.10 5.84
N THR A 104 -18.30 -1.95 4.63
CA THR A 104 -19.75 -1.92 4.41
C THR A 104 -20.38 -3.26 4.06
N GLY A 105 -19.58 -4.32 3.88
CA GLY A 105 -20.06 -5.60 3.33
C GLY A 105 -20.66 -5.47 1.92
N TYR A 106 -20.44 -4.33 1.25
CA TYR A 106 -21.09 -3.99 -0.02
C TYR A 106 -20.35 -4.65 -1.19
N HIS A 107 -21.00 -5.66 -1.77
CA HIS A 107 -20.63 -6.28 -3.03
C HIS A 107 -21.54 -5.74 -4.15
N PRO A 108 -21.10 -4.77 -4.97
CA PRO A 108 -21.74 -4.48 -6.25
C PRO A 108 -21.64 -5.68 -7.20
#